data_AF-A0A3B0WVL4-F1
#
_entry.id   AF-A0A3B0WVL4-F1
#
_cell.length_a   1.000
_cell.length_b   1.000
_cell.length_c   1.000
_cell.angle_alpha   90.00
_cell.angle_beta   90.00
_cell.angle_gamma   90.00
#
_symmetry.space_group_name_H-M   'P 1'
#
loop_
_entity.id
_entity.type
_entity.pdbx_description
1 polymer ?
#
loop_
_entity_poly.entity_id
_entity_poly.type
_entity_poly.pdbx_seq_one_letter_code
_entity_poly.pdbx_strand_id
1 'polypeptide(L)'
;MNAKYLVLVFSLLNSGVVFSGTYIFASEANGVNIVTHPSTYTGTEDIVTIRVCIDPTSPNATNMEYSVQKNIAQYNQLTPTVGNVFFNANNNIPSAAIDFESVALHEIGHCLGMAHVNAASESGQTGIQQNYTKATDGVDNMLNLNAGVDGVIGSSDDVRGDDVNLHWFRTSNNDPFTIDSVVDSTTYSVNLADLPAGHNFAANADRDVSILLGYPETEAVMQQGTLNDEAQRTLGHDDVATLRYAASGLNELENDPGNPNQTDNYSIVLEYGGISTTNCDISMAMTNTASLAFCGVSGVGLSATHVRIGTASIEFGDSYNWFFNSNAAPVLNAIGDINVTEGDNVQIIVSASDVDNNVLSFSDSGTPAFVTFVDNNDDTATITLSPALGDATSVMMTVTVADDETPALTDDETFTIYVAELDSDGDGLGDYDEINIYLTNPNLADTDGDFISDGVEINNGVDPSDPLDPLDWPNFADGDLAPLGFSDGQINAADYLIAQRIALGELTATSLELAHGDLYPVGSPDGKIDASDLVLLLQLVQ
;
A
#
# COMPACT_ATOMS: atom_id res chain seq x y z
N MET A 1 6.86 -10.29 45.47
CA MET A 1 5.71 -10.57 46.39
C MET A 1 5.05 -11.86 45.91
N ASN A 2 4.17 -12.49 46.71
CA ASN A 2 3.76 -13.88 46.47
C ASN A 2 2.89 -14.04 45.21
N ALA A 3 3.49 -14.50 44.12
CA ALA A 3 2.74 -15.18 43.05
C ALA A 3 2.03 -16.41 43.65
N LYS A 4 0.82 -16.70 43.19
CA LYS A 4 0.07 -17.90 43.60
C LYS A 4 0.21 -18.96 42.52
N TYR A 5 0.82 -20.08 42.86
CA TYR A 5 0.85 -21.27 42.02
C TYR A 5 -0.57 -21.67 41.57
N LEU A 6 -0.80 -21.69 40.26
CA LEU A 6 -2.02 -22.24 39.67
C LEU A 6 -1.84 -23.76 39.54
N VAL A 7 -2.34 -24.51 40.53
CA VAL A 7 -2.28 -25.98 40.50
C VAL A 7 -3.35 -26.52 39.56
N LEU A 8 -2.96 -27.00 38.38
CA LEU A 8 -3.84 -27.84 37.56
C LEU A 8 -4.12 -29.17 38.28
N VAL A 9 -5.41 -29.52 38.41
CA VAL A 9 -5.84 -30.78 39.02
C VAL A 9 -6.22 -31.76 37.91
N PHE A 10 -5.25 -32.57 37.46
CA PHE A 10 -5.51 -33.68 36.55
C PHE A 10 -6.37 -34.77 37.23
N SER A 11 -7.54 -35.06 36.67
CA SER A 11 -8.41 -36.12 37.18
C SER A 11 -8.23 -37.45 36.42
N LEU A 12 -7.46 -38.35 37.05
CA LEU A 12 -7.59 -39.81 37.03
C LEU A 12 -6.96 -40.65 35.88
N LEU A 13 -6.02 -41.51 36.33
CA LEU A 13 -5.81 -42.91 35.91
C LEU A 13 -5.00 -43.23 34.63
N ASN A 14 -3.68 -43.05 34.70
CA ASN A 14 -2.79 -44.23 34.85
C ASN A 14 -1.42 -43.88 35.45
N SER A 15 -0.76 -44.86 36.07
CA SER A 15 0.56 -44.67 36.70
C SER A 15 1.70 -45.12 35.78
N GLY A 16 2.17 -44.22 34.93
CA GLY A 16 3.49 -44.28 34.29
C GLY A 16 4.35 -43.11 34.79
N VAL A 17 5.68 -43.26 34.79
CA VAL A 17 6.57 -42.10 34.92
C VAL A 17 6.52 -41.38 33.58
N VAL A 18 6.12 -40.11 33.59
CA VAL A 18 6.00 -39.31 32.36
C VAL A 18 7.35 -38.70 32.05
N PHE A 19 7.80 -38.88 30.81
CA PHE A 19 8.94 -38.19 30.23
C PHE A 19 8.33 -37.35 29.11
N SER A 20 8.09 -36.06 29.40
CA SER A 20 7.27 -35.16 28.56
C SER A 20 8.16 -34.22 27.72
N GLY A 21 7.73 -33.00 27.38
CA GLY A 21 8.49 -31.88 26.83
C GLY A 21 7.68 -30.70 26.30
N THR A 22 8.11 -30.15 25.16
CA THR A 22 7.56 -28.94 24.52
C THR A 22 6.04 -28.90 24.55
N TYR A 23 5.54 -27.92 25.31
CA TYR A 23 4.12 -27.56 25.49
C TYR A 23 3.30 -28.59 26.28
N ILE A 24 2.75 -28.27 27.46
CA ILE A 24 2.47 -26.96 28.06
C ILE A 24 3.22 -26.84 29.40
N PHE A 25 3.90 -25.70 29.64
CA PHE A 25 4.89 -25.55 30.72
C PHE A 25 5.87 -26.74 30.77
N ALA A 26 6.75 -26.85 29.77
CA ALA A 26 7.93 -27.71 29.86
C ALA A 26 8.73 -27.28 31.11
N SER A 27 8.74 -28.17 32.09
CA SER A 27 9.12 -27.94 33.49
C SER A 27 9.16 -29.29 34.22
N GLU A 28 9.76 -29.36 35.40
CA GLU A 28 9.90 -30.57 36.22
C GLU A 28 8.59 -31.33 36.47
N ALA A 29 7.46 -30.60 36.56
CA ALA A 29 6.14 -31.19 36.79
C ALA A 29 5.59 -31.95 35.56
N ASN A 30 6.13 -31.66 34.38
CA ASN A 30 5.73 -32.22 33.10
C ASN A 30 6.89 -33.04 32.47
N GLY A 31 7.96 -32.43 31.93
CA GLY A 31 9.07 -33.13 31.25
C GLY A 31 9.84 -32.35 30.14
N VAL A 32 10.44 -33.10 29.17
CA VAL A 32 11.57 -32.81 28.24
C VAL A 32 11.39 -32.42 26.71
N ASN A 33 11.19 -33.11 25.54
CA ASN A 33 10.61 -34.36 24.91
C ASN A 33 9.05 -34.58 24.65
N ILE A 34 8.23 -33.60 24.23
CA ILE A 34 6.82 -33.73 23.73
C ILE A 34 6.62 -32.77 22.56
N VAL A 35 5.61 -32.97 21.71
CA VAL A 35 5.07 -31.97 20.78
C VAL A 35 3.60 -31.67 21.11
N THR A 36 3.16 -30.41 20.95
CA THR A 36 1.74 -30.05 21.03
C THR A 36 1.21 -29.57 19.69
N HIS A 37 -0.04 -29.92 19.41
CA HIS A 37 -0.77 -29.55 18.20
C HIS A 37 -2.04 -28.73 18.53
N PRO A 38 -2.54 -27.89 17.61
CA PRO A 38 -3.70 -27.04 17.85
C PRO A 38 -5.02 -27.82 18.05
N SER A 39 -6.05 -27.11 18.52
CA SER A 39 -7.33 -27.63 19.03
C SER A 39 -8.04 -28.68 18.15
N THR A 40 -7.96 -28.52 16.83
CA THR A 40 -8.73 -29.29 15.84
C THR A 40 -7.98 -30.49 15.26
N TYR A 41 -6.66 -30.59 15.42
CA TYR A 41 -5.83 -31.68 14.89
C TYR A 41 -6.16 -33.05 15.53
N THR A 42 -6.05 -34.15 14.80
CA THR A 42 -6.21 -35.52 15.35
C THR A 42 -5.14 -36.50 14.84
N GLY A 43 -4.27 -36.07 13.94
CA GLY A 43 -3.25 -36.90 13.28
C GLY A 43 -3.59 -37.25 11.83
N THR A 44 -4.55 -36.56 11.20
CA THR A 44 -5.06 -36.88 9.85
C THR A 44 -5.48 -35.66 9.00
N GLU A 45 -5.13 -34.43 9.41
CA GLU A 45 -5.67 -33.18 8.88
C GLU A 45 -4.62 -32.36 8.13
N ASP A 46 -4.72 -32.25 6.79
CA ASP A 46 -3.80 -31.45 5.96
C ASP A 46 -3.77 -29.94 6.34
N ILE A 47 -4.88 -29.44 6.88
CA ILE A 47 -5.08 -28.03 7.28
C ILE A 47 -5.80 -27.99 8.64
N VAL A 48 -5.22 -27.25 9.58
CA VAL A 48 -5.67 -27.08 10.97
C VAL A 48 -6.05 -25.62 11.18
N THR A 49 -7.35 -25.33 11.03
CA THR A 49 -7.90 -23.98 11.24
C THR A 49 -8.07 -23.68 12.73
N ILE A 50 -7.71 -22.46 13.14
CA ILE A 50 -7.76 -21.98 14.52
C ILE A 50 -8.44 -20.61 14.53
N ARG A 51 -9.58 -20.47 15.22
CA ARG A 51 -10.34 -19.22 15.22
C ARG A 51 -10.02 -18.36 16.44
N VAL A 52 -9.53 -17.14 16.20
CA VAL A 52 -9.04 -16.21 17.23
C VAL A 52 -10.02 -15.07 17.43
N CYS A 53 -10.66 -15.00 18.59
CA CYS A 53 -11.69 -14.01 18.91
C CYS A 53 -11.26 -13.05 20.02
N ILE A 54 -11.87 -11.86 20.05
CA ILE A 54 -11.79 -10.91 21.16
C ILE A 54 -13.11 -10.96 21.94
N ASP A 55 -13.07 -11.02 23.28
CA ASP A 55 -14.27 -11.06 24.11
C ASP A 55 -15.03 -9.70 24.05
N PRO A 56 -16.33 -9.67 23.72
CA PRO A 56 -17.14 -8.44 23.67
C PRO A 56 -17.29 -7.68 25.01
N THR A 57 -16.86 -8.28 26.12
CA THR A 57 -16.82 -7.64 27.45
C THR A 57 -15.46 -7.06 27.80
N SER A 58 -14.43 -7.31 26.98
CA SER A 58 -13.10 -6.72 27.14
C SER A 58 -13.17 -5.19 27.05
N PRO A 59 -12.53 -4.42 27.95
CA PRO A 59 -12.24 -3.03 27.66
C PRO A 59 -11.35 -2.96 26.41
N ASN A 60 -11.46 -1.86 25.66
CA ASN A 60 -10.69 -1.61 24.43
C ASN A 60 -10.83 -2.68 23.33
N ALA A 61 -11.88 -3.53 23.35
CA ALA A 61 -12.05 -4.62 22.38
C ALA A 61 -11.89 -4.19 20.91
N THR A 62 -12.47 -3.05 20.52
CA THR A 62 -12.34 -2.47 19.16
C THR A 62 -10.94 -1.95 18.84
N ASN A 63 -10.16 -1.55 19.84
CA ASN A 63 -8.75 -1.18 19.66
C ASN A 63 -7.83 -2.40 19.54
N MET A 64 -8.29 -3.59 19.96
CA MET A 64 -7.53 -4.83 19.82
C MET A 64 -7.66 -5.45 18.42
N GLU A 65 -8.72 -5.14 17.65
CA GLU A 65 -9.06 -5.84 16.39
C GLU A 65 -7.91 -5.79 15.37
N TYR A 66 -7.41 -4.60 15.03
CA TYR A 66 -6.36 -4.39 14.02
C TYR A 66 -5.09 -5.18 14.34
N SER A 67 -4.55 -5.03 15.54
CA SER A 67 -3.35 -5.76 15.97
C SER A 67 -3.55 -7.27 16.02
N VAL A 68 -4.75 -7.76 16.35
CA VAL A 68 -5.07 -9.19 16.27
C VAL A 68 -5.15 -9.66 14.81
N GLN A 69 -5.69 -8.85 13.89
CA GLN A 69 -5.70 -9.15 12.44
C GLN A 69 -4.28 -9.20 11.86
N LYS A 70 -3.42 -8.20 12.15
CA LYS A 70 -2.01 -8.19 11.72
C LYS A 70 -1.23 -9.40 12.28
N ASN A 71 -1.39 -9.73 13.56
CA ASN A 71 -0.76 -10.91 14.15
C ASN A 71 -1.23 -12.24 13.54
N ILE A 72 -2.52 -12.36 13.20
CA ILE A 72 -3.07 -13.50 12.46
C ILE A 72 -2.41 -13.61 11.08
N ALA A 73 -2.19 -12.49 10.37
CA ALA A 73 -1.47 -12.48 9.11
C ALA A 73 -0.01 -12.96 9.26
N GLN A 74 0.72 -12.52 10.29
CA GLN A 74 2.08 -12.98 10.59
C GLN A 74 2.14 -14.51 10.80
N TYR A 75 1.26 -15.06 11.63
CA TYR A 75 1.17 -16.51 11.86
C TYR A 75 0.70 -17.31 10.64
N ASN A 76 -0.06 -16.71 9.72
CA ASN A 76 -0.43 -17.33 8.44
C ASN A 76 0.70 -17.28 7.39
N GLN A 77 1.60 -16.31 7.48
CA GLN A 77 2.75 -16.19 6.57
C GLN A 77 3.93 -17.10 6.95
N LEU A 78 4.08 -17.44 8.24
CA LEU A 78 5.19 -18.24 8.80
C LEU A 78 6.56 -17.89 8.19
N THR A 79 6.81 -16.59 8.02
CA THR A 79 8.00 -16.04 7.37
C THR A 79 8.81 -15.30 8.43
N PRO A 80 10.03 -15.77 8.76
CA PRO A 80 10.80 -15.19 9.84
C PRO A 80 11.56 -13.93 9.39
N THR A 81 11.73 -12.99 10.31
CA THR A 81 12.37 -11.69 10.06
C THR A 81 13.74 -11.60 10.76
N VAL A 82 14.66 -10.86 10.14
CA VAL A 82 15.91 -10.36 10.76
C VAL A 82 15.73 -8.86 10.96
N GLY A 83 16.08 -8.34 12.13
CA GLY A 83 15.77 -6.96 12.51
C GLY A 83 14.30 -6.77 12.87
N ASN A 84 13.73 -7.66 13.70
CA ASN A 84 12.32 -7.59 14.10
C ASN A 84 12.05 -6.76 15.37
N VAL A 85 13.08 -6.24 16.05
CA VAL A 85 12.95 -5.45 17.29
C VAL A 85 13.28 -3.97 17.04
N PHE A 86 12.32 -3.07 17.26
CA PHE A 86 12.45 -1.63 16.99
C PHE A 86 12.19 -0.77 18.23
N PHE A 87 12.96 0.32 18.38
CA PHE A 87 12.85 1.28 19.49
C PHE A 87 12.87 2.75 19.02
N ASN A 88 12.43 3.67 19.89
CA ASN A 88 12.46 5.11 19.69
C ASN A 88 11.82 5.52 18.34
N ALA A 89 12.45 6.44 17.61
CA ALA A 89 11.97 6.93 16.31
C ALA A 89 11.94 5.89 15.17
N ASN A 90 12.31 4.62 15.43
CA ASN A 90 12.14 3.52 14.48
C ASN A 90 10.77 2.84 14.63
N ASN A 91 9.91 3.27 15.57
CA ASN A 91 8.53 2.80 15.72
C ASN A 91 7.57 3.97 16.01
N ASN A 92 6.27 3.66 16.17
CA ASN A 92 5.17 4.61 16.41
C ASN A 92 4.74 4.70 17.89
N ILE A 93 5.47 4.06 18.82
CA ILE A 93 5.05 3.82 20.20
C ILE A 93 5.45 5.03 21.08
N PRO A 94 4.60 5.47 22.03
CA PRO A 94 5.01 6.41 23.07
C PRO A 94 5.96 5.76 24.09
N SER A 95 7.08 6.41 24.42
CA SER A 95 8.18 5.84 25.24
C SER A 95 7.90 5.45 26.71
N ALA A 96 6.63 5.48 27.13
CA ALA A 96 6.15 4.97 28.41
C ALA A 96 5.03 3.93 28.24
N ALA A 97 4.75 3.49 27.01
CA ALA A 97 3.72 2.53 26.65
C ALA A 97 4.32 1.19 26.23
N ILE A 98 3.49 0.14 26.28
CA ILE A 98 3.80 -1.22 25.85
C ILE A 98 2.95 -1.50 24.61
N ASP A 99 3.57 -2.06 23.57
CA ASP A 99 2.88 -2.41 22.33
C ASP A 99 1.95 -3.61 22.52
N PHE A 100 0.64 -3.39 22.37
CA PHE A 100 -0.35 -4.46 22.49
C PHE A 100 -0.13 -5.55 21.42
N GLU A 101 0.28 -5.16 20.21
CA GLU A 101 0.48 -6.08 19.08
C GLU A 101 1.60 -7.09 19.35
N SER A 102 2.78 -6.60 19.75
CA SER A 102 3.94 -7.43 20.11
C SER A 102 3.61 -8.43 21.24
N VAL A 103 2.92 -7.98 22.30
CA VAL A 103 2.50 -8.89 23.39
C VAL A 103 1.41 -9.85 22.94
N ALA A 104 0.47 -9.41 22.11
CA ALA A 104 -0.55 -10.30 21.56
C ALA A 104 0.03 -11.35 20.60
N LEU A 105 1.13 -11.04 19.90
CA LEU A 105 1.84 -12.00 19.04
C LEU A 105 2.44 -13.12 19.91
N HIS A 106 3.20 -12.74 20.95
CA HIS A 106 3.75 -13.66 21.97
C HIS A 106 2.69 -14.58 22.60
N GLU A 107 1.55 -14.01 23.01
CA GLU A 107 0.49 -14.78 23.67
C GLU A 107 -0.33 -15.66 22.72
N ILE A 108 -0.49 -15.27 21.45
CA ILE A 108 -0.98 -16.19 20.41
C ILE A 108 -0.02 -17.36 20.30
N GLY A 109 1.30 -17.10 20.25
CA GLY A 109 2.33 -18.13 20.29
C GLY A 109 2.09 -19.12 21.42
N HIS A 110 2.03 -18.67 22.67
CA HIS A 110 1.69 -19.54 23.80
C HIS A 110 0.40 -20.35 23.58
N CYS A 111 -0.63 -19.75 22.99
CA CYS A 111 -1.92 -20.38 22.70
C CYS A 111 -1.94 -21.29 21.46
N LEU A 112 -0.91 -21.26 20.61
CA LEU A 112 -0.63 -22.29 19.59
C LEU A 112 0.16 -23.48 20.17
N GLY A 113 0.70 -23.33 21.37
CA GLY A 113 1.75 -24.20 21.90
C GLY A 113 3.13 -23.67 21.51
N MET A 114 3.49 -22.51 22.06
CA MET A 114 4.85 -21.98 22.08
C MET A 114 5.23 -21.60 23.52
N ALA A 115 6.52 -21.40 23.80
CA ALA A 115 7.02 -21.13 25.15
C ALA A 115 8.37 -20.47 25.07
N HIS A 116 8.75 -19.85 26.18
CA HIS A 116 10.00 -19.09 26.25
C HIS A 116 11.21 -19.89 25.79
N VAL A 117 12.05 -19.25 24.97
CA VAL A 117 13.34 -19.81 24.53
C VAL A 117 14.40 -19.70 25.63
N ASN A 118 14.24 -18.70 26.50
CA ASN A 118 15.00 -18.50 27.73
C ASN A 118 14.34 -19.16 28.97
N ALA A 119 15.11 -19.28 30.05
CA ALA A 119 14.67 -19.83 31.34
C ALA A 119 13.56 -19.00 32.00
N ALA A 120 13.44 -17.71 31.64
CA ALA A 120 12.32 -16.84 31.94
C ALA A 120 11.97 -16.74 33.44
N SER A 121 10.81 -16.18 33.79
CA SER A 121 10.39 -16.00 35.19
C SER A 121 9.80 -17.26 35.84
N GLU A 122 9.31 -18.24 35.08
CA GLU A 122 8.80 -19.50 35.63
C GLU A 122 9.89 -20.40 36.24
N SER A 123 11.16 -20.25 35.83
CA SER A 123 12.31 -20.90 36.47
C SER A 123 12.63 -20.35 37.87
N GLY A 124 11.99 -19.25 38.28
CA GLY A 124 12.28 -18.55 39.53
C GLY A 124 13.58 -17.74 39.53
N GLN A 125 14.32 -17.73 38.41
CA GLN A 125 15.51 -16.88 38.21
C GLN A 125 15.14 -15.40 38.13
N THR A 126 16.12 -14.49 38.28
CA THR A 126 15.89 -13.04 38.26
C THR A 126 16.98 -12.26 37.55
N GLY A 127 16.60 -11.23 36.78
CA GLY A 127 17.56 -10.42 36.01
C GLY A 127 18.21 -11.24 34.91
N ILE A 128 19.48 -10.97 34.58
CA ILE A 128 20.20 -11.65 33.48
C ILE A 128 20.23 -13.18 33.56
N GLN A 129 19.97 -13.77 34.74
CA GLN A 129 19.86 -15.23 34.89
C GLN A 129 18.60 -15.82 34.21
N GLN A 130 17.64 -14.98 33.84
CA GLN A 130 16.44 -15.38 33.09
C GLN A 130 16.74 -15.61 31.60
N ASN A 131 17.83 -15.05 31.06
CA ASN A 131 18.18 -15.08 29.63
C ASN A 131 18.90 -16.37 29.19
N TYR A 132 19.36 -17.21 30.11
CA TYR A 132 19.96 -18.51 29.76
C TYR A 132 18.94 -19.39 29.02
N THR A 133 19.38 -20.19 28.04
CA THR A 133 18.52 -21.12 27.29
C THR A 133 17.68 -22.01 28.22
N LYS A 134 16.42 -22.24 27.85
CA LYS A 134 15.47 -22.95 28.70
C LYS A 134 15.86 -24.40 28.98
N ALA A 135 15.84 -24.75 30.26
CA ALA A 135 16.17 -26.07 30.78
C ALA A 135 15.34 -26.37 32.05
N THR A 136 15.33 -27.62 32.50
CA THR A 136 15.09 -27.94 33.92
C THR A 136 16.41 -28.14 34.65
N ASP A 137 16.36 -28.04 35.98
CA ASP A 137 17.42 -28.51 36.88
C ASP A 137 17.86 -29.95 36.55
N GLY A 138 19.13 -30.24 36.84
CA GLY A 138 19.76 -31.54 36.58
C GLY A 138 19.47 -32.63 37.61
N VAL A 139 20.33 -33.66 37.64
CA VAL A 139 20.26 -34.78 38.59
C VAL A 139 20.53 -34.31 40.02
N ASP A 140 21.26 -33.20 40.19
CA ASP A 140 21.50 -32.59 41.51
C ASP A 140 20.35 -31.71 42.04
N ASN A 141 19.36 -31.37 41.19
CA ASN A 141 18.24 -30.45 41.48
C ASN A 141 18.72 -29.01 41.76
N MET A 142 19.65 -28.49 40.93
CA MET A 142 20.04 -27.08 40.86
C MET A 142 20.26 -26.65 39.39
N LEU A 143 19.67 -25.51 38.98
CA LEU A 143 19.95 -24.93 37.67
C LEU A 143 21.41 -24.42 37.57
N ASN A 144 22.20 -25.07 36.72
CA ASN A 144 23.63 -24.83 36.52
C ASN A 144 23.86 -23.67 35.54
N LEU A 145 23.88 -22.43 36.06
CA LEU A 145 24.03 -21.21 35.24
C LEU A 145 25.48 -20.67 35.23
N ASN A 146 26.22 -20.90 34.14
CA ASN A 146 27.53 -20.29 33.92
C ASN A 146 27.85 -20.07 32.42
N ALA A 147 27.95 -18.80 32.00
CA ALA A 147 28.41 -18.39 30.68
C ALA A 147 29.78 -19.00 30.29
N GLY A 148 29.96 -19.31 29.01
CA GLY A 148 31.16 -19.97 28.51
C GLY A 148 32.35 -19.04 28.25
N VAL A 149 32.95 -19.12 27.06
CA VAL A 149 34.20 -18.43 26.70
C VAL A 149 33.93 -17.07 26.03
N ASP A 150 32.81 -16.92 25.32
CA ASP A 150 32.37 -15.62 24.78
C ASP A 150 31.85 -14.68 25.89
N GLY A 151 31.27 -15.24 26.95
CA GLY A 151 30.67 -14.51 28.07
C GLY A 151 29.25 -14.00 27.80
N VAL A 152 28.61 -14.44 26.71
CA VAL A 152 27.23 -14.16 26.34
C VAL A 152 26.34 -15.24 26.95
N ILE A 153 25.36 -14.82 27.76
CA ILE A 153 24.41 -15.74 28.39
C ILE A 153 23.47 -16.27 27.31
N GLY A 154 23.21 -17.58 27.30
CA GLY A 154 22.32 -18.20 26.33
C GLY A 154 22.98 -18.60 25.01
N SER A 155 24.30 -18.43 24.90
CA SER A 155 25.09 -18.79 23.71
C SER A 155 25.27 -20.30 23.55
N SER A 156 25.88 -20.71 22.43
CA SER A 156 26.14 -22.13 22.17
C SER A 156 27.26 -22.73 23.05
N ASP A 157 28.06 -21.92 23.75
CA ASP A 157 29.19 -22.38 24.57
C ASP A 157 28.94 -22.34 26.10
N ASP A 158 27.71 -21.96 26.50
CA ASP A 158 27.18 -21.98 27.87
C ASP A 158 27.46 -23.31 28.61
N VAL A 159 27.95 -23.22 29.86
CA VAL A 159 28.31 -24.39 30.68
C VAL A 159 27.18 -24.71 31.65
N ARG A 160 26.28 -25.60 31.21
CA ARG A 160 25.02 -25.95 31.89
C ARG A 160 25.05 -27.21 32.76
N GLY A 161 26.23 -27.68 33.14
CA GLY A 161 26.41 -28.78 34.11
C GLY A 161 25.69 -30.07 33.70
N ASP A 162 24.66 -30.45 34.45
CA ASP A 162 23.75 -31.55 34.17
C ASP A 162 22.27 -31.11 33.98
N ASP A 163 22.02 -29.81 33.74
CA ASP A 163 20.71 -29.27 33.34
C ASP A 163 20.13 -30.02 32.13
N VAL A 164 18.82 -30.25 32.13
CA VAL A 164 18.16 -30.92 31.01
C VAL A 164 17.56 -29.90 30.05
N ASN A 165 18.13 -29.83 28.85
CA ASN A 165 17.66 -28.95 27.77
C ASN A 165 16.19 -29.18 27.41
N LEU A 166 15.45 -28.09 27.18
CA LEU A 166 14.06 -28.08 26.73
C LEU A 166 13.88 -27.42 25.35
N HIS A 167 14.96 -26.92 24.76
CA HIS A 167 14.93 -26.12 23.52
C HIS A 167 15.40 -26.94 22.32
N TRP A 168 14.60 -26.95 21.24
CA TRP A 168 14.97 -27.63 19.99
C TRP A 168 15.96 -26.78 19.21
N PHE A 169 17.11 -27.33 18.85
CA PHE A 169 18.15 -26.64 18.11
C PHE A 169 18.42 -27.31 16.76
N ARG A 170 18.85 -26.52 15.78
CA ARG A 170 19.25 -27.00 14.46
C ARG A 170 20.59 -27.74 14.56
N THR A 171 20.61 -29.04 14.30
CA THR A 171 21.78 -29.92 14.54
C THR A 171 23.02 -29.55 13.70
N SER A 172 22.84 -28.87 12.57
CA SER A 172 23.92 -28.52 11.65
C SER A 172 24.77 -27.32 12.11
N ASN A 173 24.20 -26.38 12.88
CA ASN A 173 24.88 -25.15 13.29
C ASN A 173 24.50 -24.58 14.67
N ASN A 174 23.41 -25.03 15.32
CA ASN A 174 22.90 -24.47 16.59
C ASN A 174 22.69 -22.94 16.53
N ASP A 175 22.23 -22.43 15.39
CA ASP A 175 22.02 -21.01 15.13
C ASP A 175 20.51 -20.73 15.01
N PRO A 176 19.87 -20.15 16.06
CA PRO A 176 18.43 -19.93 16.10
C PRO A 176 17.97 -18.73 15.27
N PHE A 177 18.88 -18.02 14.60
CA PHE A 177 18.59 -16.94 13.63
C PHE A 177 18.64 -17.45 12.19
N THR A 178 18.71 -18.77 12.00
CA THR A 178 18.63 -19.44 10.70
C THR A 178 17.62 -20.59 10.73
N ILE A 179 16.84 -20.72 9.66
CA ILE A 179 15.93 -21.85 9.48
C ILE A 179 16.45 -22.81 8.40
N ASP A 180 16.16 -24.10 8.54
CA ASP A 180 16.43 -25.07 7.49
C ASP A 180 15.30 -25.11 6.44
N SER A 181 15.60 -25.76 5.31
CA SER A 181 14.67 -26.05 4.22
C SER A 181 13.68 -27.18 4.51
N VAL A 182 14.02 -28.04 5.48
CA VAL A 182 13.18 -29.12 6.03
C VAL A 182 13.28 -29.02 7.55
N VAL A 183 12.15 -28.96 8.26
CA VAL A 183 12.12 -28.68 9.70
C VAL A 183 11.43 -29.81 10.44
N ASP A 184 12.20 -30.85 10.76
CA ASP A 184 11.74 -32.07 11.42
C ASP A 184 12.85 -32.73 12.26
N SER A 185 12.60 -33.92 12.81
CA SER A 185 13.55 -34.68 13.65
C SER A 185 14.85 -35.10 12.94
N THR A 186 14.98 -34.87 11.63
CA THR A 186 16.23 -35.11 10.88
C THR A 186 17.16 -33.89 10.85
N THR A 187 16.64 -32.69 11.08
CA THR A 187 17.40 -31.42 11.05
C THR A 187 17.47 -30.73 12.41
N TYR A 188 16.47 -30.91 13.28
CA TYR A 188 16.41 -30.36 14.64
C TYR A 188 16.43 -31.46 15.72
N SER A 189 16.99 -31.15 16.88
CA SER A 189 17.03 -32.05 18.05
C SER A 189 16.95 -31.28 19.35
N VAL A 190 16.41 -31.89 20.41
CA VAL A 190 16.50 -31.41 21.81
C VAL A 190 17.66 -32.09 22.57
N ASN A 191 18.21 -33.18 22.02
CA ASN A 191 19.27 -33.97 22.64
C ASN A 191 20.66 -33.34 22.39
N LEU A 192 21.26 -32.80 23.45
CA LEU A 192 22.56 -32.10 23.42
C LEU A 192 23.73 -32.93 22.83
N ALA A 193 23.62 -34.25 22.74
CA ALA A 193 24.63 -35.08 22.06
C ALA A 193 24.68 -34.88 20.54
N ASP A 194 23.65 -34.26 19.95
CA ASP A 194 23.53 -33.94 18.52
C ASP A 194 24.03 -32.52 18.18
N LEU A 195 24.62 -31.81 19.16
CA LEU A 195 25.20 -30.47 18.96
C LEU A 195 26.43 -30.47 18.04
N PRO A 196 26.67 -29.36 17.29
CA PRO A 196 27.91 -29.15 16.55
C PRO A 196 29.16 -29.23 17.44
N ALA A 197 30.25 -29.76 16.88
CA ALA A 197 31.49 -30.01 17.61
C ALA A 197 32.15 -28.72 18.14
N GLY A 198 31.98 -28.47 19.44
CA GLY A 198 32.48 -27.27 20.13
C GLY A 198 31.39 -26.51 20.89
N HIS A 199 30.11 -26.83 20.65
CA HIS A 199 28.99 -26.29 21.40
C HIS A 199 28.71 -27.16 22.64
N ASN A 200 28.28 -26.52 23.73
CA ASN A 200 28.04 -27.13 25.03
C ASN A 200 26.53 -27.17 25.37
N PHE A 201 25.74 -26.23 24.86
CA PHE A 201 24.29 -26.19 25.05
C PHE A 201 23.55 -25.70 23.79
N ALA A 202 22.23 -25.86 23.78
CA ALA A 202 21.37 -25.20 22.80
C ALA A 202 21.52 -23.68 22.94
N ALA A 203 21.78 -22.97 21.84
CA ALA A 203 21.70 -21.50 21.84
C ALA A 203 20.24 -21.08 21.78
N ASN A 204 19.86 -20.02 22.48
CA ASN A 204 18.50 -19.45 22.40
C ASN A 204 18.47 -18.16 21.58
N ALA A 205 17.28 -17.78 21.14
CA ALA A 205 17.06 -16.71 20.17
C ALA A 205 17.00 -15.30 20.79
N ASP A 206 17.88 -14.99 21.77
CA ASP A 206 17.90 -13.68 22.45
C ASP A 206 18.72 -12.59 21.72
N ARG A 207 18.46 -11.32 22.07
CA ARG A 207 19.10 -10.15 21.47
C ARG A 207 20.61 -9.99 21.71
N ASP A 208 21.20 -10.61 22.72
CA ASP A 208 22.66 -10.57 22.95
C ASP A 208 23.36 -11.66 22.11
N VAL A 209 22.76 -12.86 22.02
CA VAL A 209 23.22 -13.94 21.13
C VAL A 209 23.00 -13.60 19.64
N SER A 210 21.95 -12.85 19.30
CA SER A 210 21.74 -12.38 17.92
C SER A 210 22.84 -11.42 17.48
N ILE A 211 23.25 -10.48 18.34
CA ILE A 211 24.40 -9.60 18.12
C ILE A 211 25.71 -10.40 17.99
N LEU A 212 25.91 -11.44 18.82
CA LEU A 212 27.08 -12.32 18.74
C LEU A 212 27.18 -13.06 17.38
N LEU A 213 26.05 -13.57 16.88
CA LEU A 213 25.98 -14.34 15.63
C LEU A 213 25.89 -13.47 14.37
N GLY A 214 25.67 -12.15 14.51
CA GLY A 214 25.68 -11.18 13.41
C GLY A 214 24.31 -10.76 12.89
N TYR A 215 23.25 -11.01 13.67
CA TYR A 215 21.85 -10.70 13.41
C TYR A 215 21.34 -9.61 14.36
N PRO A 216 21.85 -8.36 14.29
CA PRO A 216 21.45 -7.29 15.19
C PRO A 216 19.95 -7.01 15.13
N GLU A 217 19.40 -6.44 16.21
CA GLU A 217 17.99 -6.04 16.31
C GLU A 217 17.01 -7.22 16.06
N THR A 218 17.48 -8.46 16.23
CA THR A 218 16.70 -9.69 16.04
C THR A 218 16.54 -10.44 17.36
N GLU A 219 15.33 -10.93 17.64
CA GLU A 219 15.00 -11.75 18.81
C GLU A 219 13.78 -12.61 18.51
N ALA A 220 13.67 -13.82 19.07
CA ALA A 220 12.43 -14.59 18.96
C ALA A 220 11.28 -13.88 19.70
N VAL A 221 10.09 -13.94 19.12
CA VAL A 221 8.86 -13.43 19.74
C VAL A 221 8.61 -14.13 21.06
N MET A 222 8.93 -15.42 21.19
CA MET A 222 8.83 -16.11 22.48
C MET A 222 9.89 -15.73 23.52
N GLN A 223 10.82 -14.80 23.28
CA GLN A 223 11.71 -14.36 24.35
C GLN A 223 10.93 -13.65 25.47
N GLN A 224 11.06 -14.08 26.72
CA GLN A 224 10.39 -13.36 27.81
C GLN A 224 11.16 -12.11 28.20
N GLY A 225 10.58 -10.93 27.97
CA GLY A 225 11.05 -9.70 28.61
C GLY A 225 10.73 -8.38 27.91
N THR A 226 9.51 -8.19 27.39
CA THR A 226 9.20 -6.96 26.63
C THR A 226 9.41 -5.67 27.43
N LEU A 227 9.82 -4.61 26.73
CA LEU A 227 10.12 -3.28 27.27
C LEU A 227 9.07 -2.25 26.85
N ASN A 228 9.03 -1.12 27.55
CA ASN A 228 8.37 0.08 27.01
C ASN A 228 9.12 0.55 25.75
N ASP A 229 8.42 1.23 24.83
CA ASP A 229 9.01 1.78 23.59
C ASP A 229 9.50 0.72 22.59
N GLU A 230 9.13 -0.55 22.76
CA GLU A 230 9.60 -1.71 21.98
C GLU A 230 8.50 -2.24 21.05
N ALA A 231 8.83 -2.44 19.77
CA ALA A 231 7.98 -3.16 18.81
C ALA A 231 8.68 -4.43 18.34
N GLN A 232 7.98 -5.56 18.42
CA GLN A 232 8.36 -6.88 17.93
C GLN A 232 7.14 -7.55 17.26
N ARG A 233 6.77 -7.05 16.09
CA ARG A 233 5.51 -7.38 15.39
C ARG A 233 5.66 -8.42 14.27
N THR A 234 6.81 -9.09 14.19
CA THR A 234 7.09 -10.16 13.21
C THR A 234 7.86 -11.31 13.86
N LEU A 235 7.60 -12.53 13.38
CA LEU A 235 8.16 -13.76 13.95
C LEU A 235 9.68 -13.87 13.72
N GLY A 236 10.39 -14.41 14.70
CA GLY A 236 11.79 -14.82 14.58
C GLY A 236 11.95 -16.18 13.90
N HIS A 237 13.20 -16.57 13.66
CA HIS A 237 13.53 -17.83 12.97
C HIS A 237 13.21 -19.06 13.82
N ASP A 238 13.52 -19.02 15.12
CA ASP A 238 13.17 -20.08 16.07
C ASP A 238 11.64 -20.24 16.24
N ASP A 239 10.89 -19.13 16.27
CA ASP A 239 9.43 -19.16 16.37
C ASP A 239 8.80 -19.96 15.22
N VAL A 240 9.25 -19.66 13.99
CA VAL A 240 8.80 -20.35 12.78
C VAL A 240 9.32 -21.79 12.73
N ALA A 241 10.56 -22.05 13.16
CA ALA A 241 11.12 -23.40 13.20
C ALA A 241 10.34 -24.30 14.17
N THR A 242 10.04 -23.80 15.37
CA THR A 242 9.24 -24.48 16.40
C THR A 242 7.85 -24.87 15.86
N LEU A 243 7.16 -23.94 15.20
CA LEU A 243 5.84 -24.23 14.61
C LEU A 243 5.90 -25.21 13.44
N ARG A 244 6.92 -25.13 12.59
CA ARG A 244 7.12 -26.10 11.49
C ARG A 244 7.50 -27.50 12.00
N TYR A 245 8.29 -27.59 13.07
CA TYR A 245 8.58 -28.86 13.73
C TYR A 245 7.29 -29.49 14.27
N ALA A 246 6.43 -28.72 14.95
CA ALA A 246 5.14 -29.21 15.42
C ALA A 246 4.19 -29.61 14.26
N ALA A 247 4.30 -28.94 13.11
CA ALA A 247 3.60 -29.26 11.87
C ALA A 247 4.10 -30.54 11.16
N SER A 248 5.28 -31.07 11.52
CA SER A 248 5.82 -32.36 11.04
C SER A 248 5.17 -33.60 11.69
N GLY A 249 3.94 -33.45 12.17
CA GLY A 249 3.04 -34.57 12.47
C GLY A 249 3.26 -35.31 13.79
N LEU A 250 2.82 -36.58 13.80
CA LEU A 250 2.94 -37.51 14.93
C LEU A 250 4.14 -38.46 14.78
N ASN A 251 4.80 -38.43 13.62
CA ASN A 251 6.07 -39.11 13.33
C ASN A 251 7.30 -38.19 13.48
N GLU A 252 7.09 -36.88 13.65
CA GLU A 252 8.14 -35.83 13.68
C GLU A 252 9.00 -35.84 12.39
N LEU A 253 8.36 -36.04 11.22
CA LEU A 253 9.01 -36.18 9.90
C LEU A 253 8.22 -35.46 8.79
N GLU A 254 8.72 -34.31 8.34
CA GLU A 254 8.18 -33.56 7.21
C GLU A 254 8.22 -34.41 5.92
N ASN A 255 9.26 -35.25 5.78
CA ASN A 255 9.49 -36.06 4.58
C ASN A 255 9.62 -37.57 4.88
N ASP A 256 8.63 -38.15 5.57
CA ASP A 256 8.60 -39.57 5.95
C ASP A 256 8.62 -40.55 4.74
N PRO A 257 9.68 -41.35 4.54
CA PRO A 257 9.75 -42.34 3.46
C PRO A 257 8.89 -43.60 3.72
N GLY A 258 8.37 -43.77 4.93
CA GLY A 258 7.40 -44.79 5.32
C GLY A 258 5.94 -44.35 5.11
N ASN A 259 5.65 -43.05 5.22
CA ASN A 259 4.35 -42.43 4.92
C ASN A 259 4.44 -41.54 3.66
N PRO A 260 4.45 -42.10 2.44
CA PRO A 260 4.61 -41.34 1.19
C PRO A 260 3.43 -40.42 0.85
N ASN A 261 2.40 -40.39 1.68
CA ASN A 261 1.27 -39.46 1.60
C ASN A 261 1.32 -38.35 2.67
N GLN A 262 2.32 -38.36 3.57
CA GLN A 262 2.53 -37.37 4.65
C GLN A 262 1.26 -37.08 5.49
N THR A 263 0.42 -38.10 5.73
CA THR A 263 -0.98 -37.93 6.17
C THR A 263 -1.19 -37.32 7.55
N ASP A 264 -0.13 -37.19 8.35
CA ASP A 264 -0.14 -36.56 9.67
C ASP A 264 0.53 -35.17 9.70
N ASN A 265 1.17 -34.74 8.61
CA ASN A 265 1.72 -33.39 8.49
C ASN A 265 0.61 -32.38 8.16
N TYR A 266 0.71 -31.16 8.69
CA TYR A 266 -0.38 -30.18 8.59
C TYR A 266 0.09 -28.75 8.36
N SER A 267 -0.80 -27.92 7.84
CA SER A 267 -0.63 -26.46 7.82
C SER A 267 -1.54 -25.81 8.87
N ILE A 268 -1.05 -24.77 9.55
CA ILE A 268 -1.85 -23.96 10.47
C ILE A 268 -2.45 -22.79 9.70
N VAL A 269 -3.74 -22.50 9.94
CA VAL A 269 -4.41 -21.30 9.44
C VAL A 269 -5.20 -20.64 10.56
N LEU A 270 -4.81 -19.44 10.96
CA LEU A 270 -5.57 -18.61 11.90
C LEU A 270 -6.64 -17.81 11.15
N GLU A 271 -7.87 -17.83 11.67
CA GLU A 271 -8.98 -16.99 11.22
C GLU A 271 -9.29 -15.91 12.25
N TYR A 272 -9.53 -14.68 11.79
CA TYR A 272 -10.09 -13.65 12.67
C TYR A 272 -11.55 -13.97 13.00
N GLY A 273 -11.80 -14.19 14.28
CA GLY A 273 -13.08 -14.61 14.84
C GLY A 273 -14.11 -13.50 14.96
N GLY A 274 -13.65 -12.24 14.94
CA GLY A 274 -14.42 -11.05 15.33
C GLY A 274 -14.43 -10.82 16.85
N ILE A 275 -14.98 -9.69 17.27
CA ILE A 275 -15.41 -9.49 18.67
C ILE A 275 -16.59 -10.44 18.96
N SER A 276 -16.30 -11.58 19.59
CA SER A 276 -17.20 -12.75 19.69
C SER A 276 -16.80 -13.67 20.85
N THR A 277 -17.79 -14.32 21.48
CA THR A 277 -17.59 -15.48 22.38
C THR A 277 -18.03 -16.80 21.75
N THR A 278 -18.37 -16.79 20.47
CA THR A 278 -18.98 -17.92 19.76
C THR A 278 -18.05 -18.48 18.69
N ASN A 279 -17.76 -19.79 18.79
CA ASN A 279 -16.89 -20.53 17.89
C ASN A 279 -15.46 -19.94 17.82
N CYS A 280 -14.77 -19.99 18.96
CA CYS A 280 -13.45 -19.43 19.19
C CYS A 280 -12.55 -20.51 19.80
N ASP A 281 -11.42 -20.80 19.19
CA ASP A 281 -10.40 -21.72 19.70
C ASP A 281 -9.47 -20.99 20.69
N ILE A 282 -9.08 -19.76 20.32
CA ILE A 282 -8.37 -18.79 21.16
C ILE A 282 -9.33 -17.63 21.46
N SER A 283 -9.52 -17.31 22.74
CA SER A 283 -10.33 -16.16 23.19
C SER A 283 -9.48 -15.14 23.95
N MET A 284 -9.43 -13.89 23.49
CA MET A 284 -8.63 -12.81 24.06
C MET A 284 -9.48 -11.84 24.88
N ALA A 285 -9.02 -11.41 26.05
CA ALA A 285 -9.65 -10.35 26.83
C ALA A 285 -8.64 -9.53 27.64
N MET A 286 -8.87 -8.23 27.77
CA MET A 286 -8.29 -7.44 28.86
C MET A 286 -9.09 -7.68 30.14
N THR A 287 -8.41 -8.00 31.25
CA THR A 287 -9.02 -8.32 32.55
C THR A 287 -8.30 -7.58 33.68
N ASN A 288 -8.92 -7.53 34.86
CA ASN A 288 -8.31 -6.97 36.06
C ASN A 288 -7.30 -7.95 36.68
N THR A 289 -6.31 -8.36 35.90
CA THR A 289 -5.18 -9.19 36.31
C THR A 289 -3.97 -8.32 36.67
N ALA A 290 -3.06 -8.88 37.48
CA ALA A 290 -1.81 -8.25 37.89
C ALA A 290 -0.59 -8.74 37.06
N SER A 291 -0.82 -9.62 36.09
CA SER A 291 0.15 -9.97 35.04
C SER A 291 0.06 -8.97 33.89
N LEU A 292 1.14 -8.81 33.11
CA LEU A 292 1.10 -8.04 31.87
C LEU A 292 0.16 -8.71 30.85
N ALA A 293 0.43 -9.98 30.55
CA ALA A 293 -0.47 -10.89 29.88
C ALA A 293 -0.21 -12.34 30.34
N PHE A 294 -1.07 -13.27 29.93
CA PHE A 294 -0.79 -14.71 29.87
C PHE A 294 -1.82 -15.45 29.00
N CYS A 295 -1.38 -16.47 28.27
CA CYS A 295 -2.22 -17.50 27.68
C CYS A 295 -2.42 -18.67 28.67
N GLY A 296 -3.68 -18.97 28.97
CA GLY A 296 -4.11 -20.22 29.61
C GLY A 296 -4.58 -21.24 28.58
N VAL A 297 -4.03 -22.46 28.63
CA VAL A 297 -4.38 -23.57 27.74
C VAL A 297 -4.74 -24.84 28.51
N SER A 298 -5.76 -25.55 28.02
CA SER A 298 -6.05 -26.94 28.40
C SER A 298 -5.52 -27.91 27.34
N GLY A 299 -5.35 -29.20 27.67
CA GLY A 299 -4.84 -30.18 26.71
C GLY A 299 -5.30 -31.62 26.93
N VAL A 300 -5.20 -32.42 25.86
CA VAL A 300 -5.58 -33.84 25.79
C VAL A 300 -4.45 -34.61 25.09
N GLY A 301 -3.94 -35.68 25.70
CA GLY A 301 -2.89 -36.50 25.09
C GLY A 301 -3.37 -37.24 23.83
N LEU A 302 -2.60 -37.14 22.74
CA LEU A 302 -2.75 -37.94 21.52
C LEU A 302 -1.90 -39.22 21.62
N SER A 303 -0.69 -39.13 22.19
CA SER A 303 0.22 -40.25 22.40
C SER A 303 0.99 -40.10 23.73
N ALA A 304 2.10 -40.82 23.90
CA ALA A 304 3.02 -40.62 25.03
C ALA A 304 3.87 -39.34 24.88
N THR A 305 4.15 -38.92 23.64
CA THR A 305 4.97 -37.75 23.30
C THR A 305 4.18 -36.64 22.60
N HIS A 306 2.88 -36.80 22.32
CA HIS A 306 2.08 -35.78 21.63
C HIS A 306 0.83 -35.39 22.42
N VAL A 307 0.58 -34.09 22.52
CA VAL A 307 -0.57 -33.48 23.19
C VAL A 307 -1.33 -32.61 22.18
N ARG A 308 -2.62 -32.42 22.39
CA ARG A 308 -3.42 -31.45 21.66
C ARG A 308 -4.01 -30.42 22.61
N ILE A 309 -4.05 -29.16 22.20
CA ILE A 309 -4.79 -28.12 22.91
C ILE A 309 -6.29 -28.47 22.96
N GLY A 310 -6.97 -28.09 24.04
CA GLY A 310 -8.43 -28.24 24.19
C GLY A 310 -9.16 -26.92 24.04
N THR A 311 -8.71 -25.91 24.80
CA THR A 311 -9.24 -24.55 24.84
C THR A 311 -8.08 -23.60 25.13
N ALA A 312 -8.00 -22.47 24.43
CA ALA A 312 -7.01 -21.44 24.64
C ALA A 312 -7.68 -20.10 25.02
N SER A 313 -7.13 -19.38 25.99
CA SER A 313 -7.62 -18.07 26.42
C SER A 313 -6.48 -17.16 26.86
N ILE A 314 -6.40 -15.96 26.28
CA ILE A 314 -5.39 -14.95 26.60
C ILE A 314 -6.03 -13.87 27.48
N GLU A 315 -5.43 -13.60 28.63
CA GLU A 315 -5.78 -12.47 29.49
C GLU A 315 -4.65 -11.42 29.49
N PHE A 316 -4.99 -10.17 29.20
CA PHE A 316 -4.10 -8.99 29.26
C PHE A 316 -4.47 -8.10 30.46
N GLY A 317 -3.50 -7.50 31.15
CA GLY A 317 -3.76 -6.64 32.30
C GLY A 317 -4.38 -5.28 31.94
N ASP A 318 -5.59 -4.98 32.44
CA ASP A 318 -6.33 -3.73 32.19
C ASP A 318 -5.67 -2.44 32.73
N SER A 319 -4.62 -2.58 33.55
CA SER A 319 -3.97 -1.49 34.28
C SER A 319 -2.63 -1.02 33.70
N TYR A 320 -2.19 -1.61 32.58
CA TYR A 320 -0.96 -1.24 31.89
C TYR A 320 -1.21 -0.12 30.86
N ASN A 321 -0.15 0.62 30.52
CA ASN A 321 -0.22 1.70 29.53
C ASN A 321 -0.08 1.13 28.11
N TRP A 322 -1.15 0.50 27.63
CA TRP A 322 -1.20 -0.11 26.30
C TRP A 322 -1.19 0.93 25.18
N PHE A 323 -0.32 0.72 24.20
CA PHE A 323 -0.43 1.29 22.87
C PHE A 323 -1.09 0.27 21.95
N PHE A 324 -2.07 0.71 21.16
CA PHE A 324 -2.76 -0.11 20.16
C PHE A 324 -2.46 0.47 18.79
N ASN A 325 -2.08 -0.35 17.82
CA ASN A 325 -2.04 0.09 16.42
C ASN A 325 -3.46 0.21 15.88
N SER A 326 -3.59 1.01 14.82
CA SER A 326 -4.83 1.24 14.10
C SER A 326 -4.47 1.64 12.69
N ASN A 327 -5.20 1.12 11.71
CA ASN A 327 -4.98 1.47 10.31
C ASN A 327 -4.93 2.98 10.10
N ALA A 328 -3.84 3.48 9.52
CA ALA A 328 -3.84 4.79 8.88
C ALA A 328 -4.63 4.74 7.57
N ALA A 329 -5.06 5.91 7.08
CA ALA A 329 -5.50 6.03 5.70
C ALA A 329 -4.28 6.31 4.82
N PRO A 330 -4.23 5.79 3.58
CA PRO A 330 -3.25 6.23 2.59
C PRO A 330 -3.37 7.75 2.37
N VAL A 331 -2.29 8.39 1.94
CA VAL A 331 -2.26 9.83 1.64
C VAL A 331 -2.00 10.02 0.15
N LEU A 332 -2.96 10.64 -0.56
CA LEU A 332 -2.84 10.96 -1.97
C LEU A 332 -2.00 12.23 -2.16
N ASN A 333 -0.99 12.20 -3.06
CA ASN A 333 -0.25 13.42 -3.40
C ASN A 333 -1.08 14.29 -4.35
N ALA A 334 -1.18 15.58 -4.02
CA ALA A 334 -2.03 16.53 -4.72
C ALA A 334 -1.79 16.57 -6.25
N ILE A 335 -2.83 16.27 -7.01
CA ILE A 335 -2.91 16.22 -8.47
C ILE A 335 -3.13 17.64 -9.03
N GLY A 336 -4.12 18.34 -8.50
CA GLY A 336 -4.52 19.68 -8.95
C GLY A 336 -5.27 19.72 -10.30
N ASP A 337 -5.81 20.90 -10.64
CA ASP A 337 -6.53 21.11 -11.90
C ASP A 337 -5.61 20.99 -13.13
N ILE A 338 -6.03 20.19 -14.10
CA ILE A 338 -5.30 19.91 -15.34
C ILE A 338 -5.79 20.83 -16.45
N ASN A 339 -4.87 21.38 -17.24
CA ASN A 339 -5.17 22.23 -18.39
C ASN A 339 -4.46 21.65 -19.62
N VAL A 340 -5.22 21.37 -20.69
CA VAL A 340 -4.74 20.86 -21.98
C VAL A 340 -5.49 21.55 -23.12
N THR A 341 -4.93 21.51 -24.33
CA THR A 341 -5.61 21.91 -25.57
C THR A 341 -6.01 20.66 -26.37
N GLU A 342 -7.01 20.76 -27.24
CA GLU A 342 -7.32 19.67 -28.17
C GLU A 342 -6.09 19.28 -29.03
N GLY A 343 -5.93 17.98 -29.28
CA GLY A 343 -4.75 17.43 -29.96
C GLY A 343 -3.54 17.16 -29.05
N ASP A 344 -3.55 17.60 -27.79
CA ASP A 344 -2.52 17.23 -26.81
C ASP A 344 -2.48 15.71 -26.55
N ASN A 345 -1.32 15.23 -26.11
CA ASN A 345 -1.15 13.88 -25.58
C ASN A 345 -0.27 13.93 -24.33
N VAL A 346 -0.90 13.96 -23.17
CA VAL A 346 -0.26 14.24 -21.87
C VAL A 346 -0.37 13.03 -20.94
N GLN A 347 0.71 12.73 -20.23
CA GLN A 347 0.71 11.72 -19.18
C GLN A 347 1.07 12.35 -17.83
N ILE A 348 0.31 12.01 -16.80
CA ILE A 348 0.47 12.49 -15.43
C ILE A 348 0.57 11.26 -14.52
N ILE A 349 1.60 11.25 -13.66
CA ILE A 349 1.79 10.20 -12.65
C ILE A 349 1.20 10.72 -11.34
N VAL A 350 0.11 10.10 -10.91
CA VAL A 350 -0.45 10.22 -9.57
C VAL A 350 0.35 9.30 -8.65
N SER A 351 0.52 9.67 -7.38
CA SER A 351 1.19 8.83 -6.38
C SER A 351 0.54 9.00 -5.03
N ALA A 352 0.65 7.99 -4.19
CA ALA A 352 0.23 8.03 -2.80
C ALA A 352 1.36 7.52 -1.89
N SER A 353 1.15 7.58 -0.58
CA SER A 353 1.97 6.86 0.39
C SER A 353 1.15 6.50 1.62
N ASP A 354 1.37 5.32 2.17
CA ASP A 354 0.85 4.91 3.47
C ASP A 354 1.98 4.76 4.51
N VAL A 355 1.67 4.99 5.78
CA VAL A 355 2.62 4.91 6.90
C VAL A 355 2.72 3.49 7.47
N ASP A 356 1.66 2.69 7.34
CA ASP A 356 1.66 1.27 7.73
C ASP A 356 2.21 0.36 6.61
N ASN A 357 2.61 0.94 5.46
CA ASN A 357 3.13 0.29 4.24
C ASN A 357 2.18 -0.78 3.67
N ASN A 358 0.87 -0.49 3.68
CA ASN A 358 -0.18 -1.36 3.16
C ASN A 358 -0.20 -1.30 1.62
N VAL A 359 -0.77 -2.32 0.95
CA VAL A 359 -0.76 -2.39 -0.52
C VAL A 359 -1.81 -1.44 -1.08
N LEU A 360 -1.37 -0.44 -1.83
CA LEU A 360 -2.27 0.59 -2.36
C LEU A 360 -2.90 0.16 -3.69
N SER A 361 -4.19 0.48 -3.81
CA SER A 361 -4.98 0.28 -5.03
C SER A 361 -5.63 1.59 -5.45
N PHE A 362 -5.57 1.90 -6.75
CA PHE A 362 -6.07 3.16 -7.30
C PHE A 362 -7.33 2.95 -8.14
N SER A 363 -8.26 3.90 -8.05
CA SER A 363 -9.51 3.89 -8.82
C SER A 363 -9.96 5.30 -9.21
N ASP A 364 -10.72 5.39 -10.29
CA ASP A 364 -11.18 6.63 -10.90
C ASP A 364 -12.71 6.71 -11.06
N SER A 365 -13.24 7.93 -11.04
CA SER A 365 -14.62 8.21 -11.42
C SER A 365 -14.79 9.60 -12.03
N GLY A 366 -15.85 9.79 -12.84
CA GLY A 366 -16.03 11.01 -13.67
C GLY A 366 -15.22 11.04 -14.97
N THR A 367 -14.41 10.00 -15.21
CA THR A 367 -13.40 9.89 -16.27
C THR A 367 -13.96 10.15 -17.69
N PRO A 368 -13.46 11.17 -18.40
CA PRO A 368 -13.88 11.48 -19.78
C PRO A 368 -13.45 10.43 -20.81
N ALA A 369 -14.10 10.41 -21.97
CA ALA A 369 -13.80 9.45 -23.04
C ALA A 369 -12.39 9.61 -23.65
N PHE A 370 -11.80 10.80 -23.56
CA PHE A 370 -10.43 11.12 -23.97
C PHE A 370 -9.37 10.87 -22.88
N VAL A 371 -9.76 10.30 -21.73
CA VAL A 371 -8.85 9.98 -20.62
C VAL A 371 -8.78 8.47 -20.41
N THR A 372 -7.58 7.96 -20.12
CA THR A 372 -7.41 6.61 -19.56
C THR A 372 -6.70 6.68 -18.21
N PHE A 373 -7.09 5.80 -17.30
CA PHE A 373 -6.52 5.64 -15.98
C PHE A 373 -5.95 4.22 -15.83
N VAL A 374 -4.77 4.10 -15.22
CA VAL A 374 -4.09 2.82 -14.99
C VAL A 374 -3.42 2.84 -13.62
N ASP A 375 -3.87 1.98 -12.71
CA ASP A 375 -3.10 1.63 -11.51
C ASP A 375 -1.83 0.87 -11.95
N ASN A 376 -0.65 1.33 -11.50
CA ASN A 376 0.63 0.73 -11.85
C ASN A 376 1.06 -0.37 -10.84
N ASN A 377 0.35 -0.50 -9.71
CA ASN A 377 0.64 -1.38 -8.58
C ASN A 377 2.04 -1.20 -7.96
N ASP A 378 2.54 0.05 -7.95
CA ASP A 378 3.82 0.47 -7.37
C ASP A 378 3.71 1.78 -6.57
N ASP A 379 2.59 1.95 -5.85
CA ASP A 379 2.16 3.18 -5.15
C ASP A 379 1.90 4.39 -6.08
N THR A 380 1.84 4.15 -7.40
CA THR A 380 1.52 5.15 -8.42
C THR A 380 0.40 4.71 -9.37
N ALA A 381 -0.22 5.69 -10.03
CA ALA A 381 -1.17 5.47 -11.12
C ALA A 381 -0.93 6.47 -12.26
N THR A 382 -1.25 6.08 -13.49
CA THR A 382 -1.03 6.88 -14.70
C THR A 382 -2.36 7.39 -15.25
N ILE A 383 -2.52 8.71 -15.31
CA ILE A 383 -3.54 9.38 -16.13
C ILE A 383 -2.92 9.65 -17.50
N THR A 384 -3.57 9.24 -18.60
CA THR A 384 -3.24 9.68 -19.96
C THR A 384 -4.42 10.47 -20.54
N LEU A 385 -4.16 11.67 -21.04
CA LEU A 385 -5.15 12.53 -21.71
C LEU A 385 -4.81 12.62 -23.20
N SER A 386 -5.81 12.45 -24.06
CA SER A 386 -5.69 12.59 -25.52
C SER A 386 -6.96 13.18 -26.14
N PRO A 387 -7.33 14.44 -25.82
CA PRO A 387 -8.50 15.11 -26.38
C PRO A 387 -8.41 15.24 -27.91
N ALA A 388 -9.48 14.92 -28.60
CA ALA A 388 -9.64 15.17 -30.04
C ALA A 388 -10.23 16.56 -30.29
N LEU A 389 -10.35 16.95 -31.56
CA LEU A 389 -11.12 18.14 -31.95
C LEU A 389 -12.61 17.91 -31.64
N GLY A 390 -13.23 18.84 -30.91
CA GLY A 390 -14.60 18.76 -30.40
C GLY A 390 -14.77 18.10 -29.02
N ASP A 391 -13.68 17.91 -28.26
CA ASP A 391 -13.69 17.47 -26.85
C ASP A 391 -13.59 18.66 -25.86
N ALA A 392 -13.43 19.90 -26.34
CA ALA A 392 -13.33 21.13 -25.57
C ALA A 392 -14.41 21.25 -24.49
N THR A 393 -13.98 21.26 -23.22
CA THR A 393 -14.89 21.11 -22.08
C THR A 393 -14.25 21.45 -20.74
N SER A 394 -15.07 21.49 -19.69
CA SER A 394 -14.59 21.46 -18.30
C SER A 394 -15.33 20.36 -17.54
N VAL A 395 -14.58 19.41 -17.00
CA VAL A 395 -15.11 18.17 -16.43
C VAL A 395 -14.36 17.80 -15.16
N MET A 396 -15.07 17.36 -14.14
CA MET A 396 -14.48 16.93 -12.86
C MET A 396 -14.19 15.43 -12.89
N MET A 397 -12.99 15.06 -12.48
CA MET A 397 -12.57 13.67 -12.27
C MET A 397 -12.17 13.51 -10.81
N THR A 398 -12.54 12.37 -10.21
CA THR A 398 -12.12 11.99 -8.86
C THR A 398 -11.20 10.79 -8.95
N VAL A 399 -10.02 10.87 -8.34
CA VAL A 399 -9.14 9.72 -8.11
C VAL A 399 -9.20 9.37 -6.63
N THR A 400 -9.36 8.08 -6.34
CA THR A 400 -9.41 7.53 -4.98
C THR A 400 -8.36 6.44 -4.84
N VAL A 401 -7.54 6.54 -3.79
CA VAL A 401 -6.61 5.50 -3.37
C VAL A 401 -7.18 4.78 -2.14
N ALA A 402 -7.03 3.46 -2.09
CA ALA A 402 -7.46 2.60 -0.98
C ALA A 402 -6.32 1.66 -0.57
N ASP A 403 -6.20 1.41 0.74
CA ASP A 403 -5.35 0.33 1.26
C ASP A 403 -6.01 -1.07 1.08
N ASP A 404 -5.27 -2.13 1.42
CA ASP A 404 -5.73 -3.52 1.32
C ASP A 404 -6.32 -4.09 2.64
N GLU A 405 -6.58 -3.24 3.64
CA GLU A 405 -7.02 -3.67 4.97
C GLU A 405 -8.54 -3.91 5.08
N THR A 406 -9.00 -4.36 6.24
CA THR A 406 -10.43 -4.65 6.47
C THR A 406 -10.92 -4.13 7.83
N PRO A 407 -11.72 -3.03 7.86
CA PRO A 407 -12.20 -2.24 6.73
C PRO A 407 -11.11 -1.34 6.14
N ALA A 408 -10.99 -1.35 4.80
CA ALA A 408 -10.06 -0.48 4.10
C ALA A 408 -10.35 1.01 4.34
N LEU A 409 -9.30 1.82 4.42
CA LEU A 409 -9.39 3.28 4.45
C LEU A 409 -8.97 3.87 3.09
N THR A 410 -9.38 5.10 2.85
CA THR A 410 -9.29 5.75 1.54
C THR A 410 -8.99 7.23 1.66
N ASP A 411 -8.29 7.77 0.66
CA ASP A 411 -8.15 9.21 0.42
C ASP A 411 -8.51 9.52 -1.04
N ASP A 412 -9.09 10.70 -1.28
CA ASP A 412 -9.61 11.08 -2.60
C ASP A 412 -9.37 12.55 -2.94
N GLU A 413 -9.07 12.80 -4.22
CA GLU A 413 -8.99 14.15 -4.78
C GLU A 413 -9.92 14.26 -5.98
N THR A 414 -10.78 15.28 -5.96
CA THR A 414 -11.60 15.70 -7.10
C THR A 414 -11.02 16.98 -7.69
N PHE A 415 -10.56 16.91 -8.94
CA PHE A 415 -9.94 18.00 -9.69
C PHE A 415 -10.68 18.24 -11.02
N THR A 416 -10.45 19.41 -11.62
CA THR A 416 -11.03 19.77 -12.93
C THR A 416 -10.03 19.51 -14.04
N ILE A 417 -10.49 18.89 -15.11
CA ILE A 417 -9.79 18.86 -16.40
C ILE A 417 -10.43 19.95 -17.28
N TYR A 418 -9.62 20.91 -17.68
CA TYR A 418 -9.94 21.93 -18.67
C TYR A 418 -9.33 21.54 -20.01
N VAL A 419 -10.19 21.34 -21.02
CA VAL A 419 -9.80 21.18 -22.43
C VAL A 419 -10.17 22.46 -23.15
N ALA A 420 -9.18 23.18 -23.68
CA ALA A 420 -9.39 24.34 -24.54
C ALA A 420 -9.50 23.92 -26.01
N GLU A 421 -10.39 24.56 -26.76
CA GLU A 421 -10.45 24.53 -28.23
C GLU A 421 -9.04 24.71 -28.81
N LEU A 422 -8.71 24.01 -29.90
CA LEU A 422 -7.56 24.36 -30.73
C LEU A 422 -7.95 25.50 -31.69
N ASP A 423 -7.06 26.49 -31.79
CA ASP A 423 -7.13 27.63 -32.71
C ASP A 423 -5.71 27.76 -33.30
N SER A 424 -5.53 27.24 -34.51
CA SER A 424 -4.23 26.96 -35.12
C SER A 424 -3.54 28.17 -35.77
N ASP A 425 -4.26 29.25 -36.09
CA ASP A 425 -3.69 30.49 -36.64
C ASP A 425 -3.98 31.77 -35.83
N GLY A 426 -4.90 31.72 -34.86
CA GLY A 426 -5.09 32.73 -33.81
C GLY A 426 -6.15 33.78 -34.10
N ASP A 427 -7.12 33.47 -34.99
CA ASP A 427 -8.19 34.36 -35.42
C ASP A 427 -9.35 34.47 -34.39
N GLY A 428 -9.63 33.38 -33.65
CA GLY A 428 -10.72 33.29 -32.68
C GLY A 428 -11.90 32.39 -33.08
N LEU A 429 -11.85 31.77 -34.25
CA LEU A 429 -12.58 30.55 -34.61
C LEU A 429 -11.74 29.32 -34.22
N GLY A 430 -12.37 28.18 -33.94
CA GLY A 430 -11.66 26.96 -33.51
C GLY A 430 -11.57 25.92 -34.63
N ASP A 431 -10.45 25.21 -34.72
CA ASP A 431 -10.15 24.17 -35.72
C ASP A 431 -11.32 23.19 -35.93
N TYR A 432 -12.03 22.82 -34.87
CA TYR A 432 -13.19 21.94 -34.94
C TYR A 432 -14.36 22.58 -35.72
N ASP A 433 -14.74 23.81 -35.38
CA ASP A 433 -15.84 24.53 -35.99
C ASP A 433 -15.53 24.90 -37.44
N GLU A 434 -14.29 25.28 -37.73
CA GLU A 434 -13.77 25.46 -39.09
C GLU A 434 -13.95 24.20 -39.95
N ILE A 435 -13.36 23.07 -39.52
CA ILE A 435 -13.35 21.83 -40.30
C ILE A 435 -14.76 21.23 -40.45
N ASN A 436 -15.64 21.38 -39.45
CA ASN A 436 -16.89 20.61 -39.36
C ASN A 436 -18.18 21.44 -39.50
N ILE A 437 -18.15 22.75 -39.31
CA ILE A 437 -19.32 23.64 -39.38
C ILE A 437 -19.21 24.63 -40.53
N TYR A 438 -18.12 25.41 -40.60
CA TYR A 438 -17.96 26.53 -41.52
C TYR A 438 -17.26 26.16 -42.84
N LEU A 439 -16.46 25.08 -42.84
CA LEU A 439 -15.72 24.53 -43.98
C LEU A 439 -14.58 25.44 -44.50
N THR A 440 -14.04 26.26 -43.60
CA THR A 440 -12.87 27.12 -43.77
C THR A 440 -11.56 26.33 -43.66
N ASN A 441 -10.41 27.02 -43.58
CA ASN A 441 -9.09 26.38 -43.51
C ASN A 441 -8.30 26.81 -42.25
N PRO A 442 -8.14 25.92 -41.24
CA PRO A 442 -7.59 26.22 -39.90
C PRO A 442 -6.05 26.40 -39.87
N ASN A 443 -5.51 27.06 -40.88
CA ASN A 443 -4.11 27.45 -41.06
C ASN A 443 -4.02 28.80 -41.81
N LEU A 444 -5.15 29.46 -42.03
CA LEU A 444 -5.35 30.75 -42.69
C LEU A 444 -6.51 31.45 -41.98
N ALA A 445 -6.18 32.39 -41.09
CA ALA A 445 -7.12 33.31 -40.44
C ALA A 445 -8.04 34.10 -41.40
N ASP A 446 -7.79 34.04 -42.71
CA ASP A 446 -8.45 34.72 -43.81
C ASP A 446 -8.51 33.66 -44.95
N THR A 447 -9.63 32.94 -45.04
CA THR A 447 -9.77 31.74 -45.89
C THR A 447 -9.87 32.07 -47.38
N ASP A 448 -10.51 33.17 -47.77
CA ASP A 448 -10.77 33.50 -49.18
C ASP A 448 -9.97 34.69 -49.73
N GLY A 449 -9.39 35.54 -48.86
CA GLY A 449 -8.37 36.54 -49.18
C GLY A 449 -8.84 38.00 -49.17
N ASP A 450 -9.88 38.36 -48.43
CA ASP A 450 -10.46 39.72 -48.39
C ASP A 450 -9.85 40.67 -47.33
N PHE A 451 -8.96 40.17 -46.47
CA PHE A 451 -8.33 40.84 -45.31
C PHE A 451 -9.20 41.04 -44.05
N ILE A 452 -10.41 40.48 -44.01
CA ILE A 452 -11.17 40.21 -42.78
C ILE A 452 -10.67 38.86 -42.23
N SER A 453 -11.30 38.32 -41.19
CA SER A 453 -10.91 37.03 -40.62
C SER A 453 -12.14 36.16 -40.35
N ASP A 454 -12.01 34.86 -40.56
CA ASP A 454 -13.12 33.90 -40.56
C ASP A 454 -13.93 33.98 -39.25
N GLY A 455 -13.26 34.10 -38.10
CA GLY A 455 -13.87 34.30 -36.79
C GLY A 455 -14.51 35.68 -36.61
N VAL A 456 -14.00 36.74 -37.24
CA VAL A 456 -14.67 38.06 -37.28
C VAL A 456 -15.95 37.99 -38.10
N GLU A 457 -15.91 37.33 -39.25
CA GLU A 457 -17.05 37.12 -40.14
C GLU A 457 -18.18 36.33 -39.48
N ILE A 458 -17.85 35.16 -38.92
CA ILE A 458 -18.82 34.34 -38.19
C ILE A 458 -19.43 35.08 -36.99
N ASN A 459 -18.65 35.92 -36.29
CA ASN A 459 -19.18 36.77 -35.22
C ASN A 459 -20.13 37.90 -35.70
N ASN A 460 -20.07 38.28 -36.98
CA ASN A 460 -20.99 39.24 -37.60
C ASN A 460 -22.16 38.56 -38.36
N GLY A 461 -22.05 37.27 -38.65
CA GLY A 461 -23.09 36.46 -39.30
C GLY A 461 -23.06 36.52 -40.83
N VAL A 462 -21.86 36.60 -41.41
CA VAL A 462 -21.58 36.53 -42.85
C VAL A 462 -20.91 35.18 -43.20
N ASP A 463 -20.34 35.01 -44.39
CA ASP A 463 -19.92 33.71 -44.95
C ASP A 463 -18.43 33.74 -45.36
N PRO A 464 -17.51 33.14 -44.58
CA PRO A 464 -16.04 33.19 -44.76
C PRO A 464 -15.54 32.34 -45.93
N SER A 465 -16.23 32.48 -47.06
CA SER A 465 -15.95 31.84 -48.34
C SER A 465 -16.51 32.60 -49.55
N ASP A 466 -17.06 33.81 -49.35
CA ASP A 466 -17.58 34.72 -50.38
C ASP A 466 -16.87 36.10 -50.29
N PRO A 467 -15.70 36.29 -50.96
CA PRO A 467 -14.81 37.47 -50.84
C PRO A 467 -15.36 38.72 -51.57
N LEU A 468 -16.62 39.04 -51.29
CA LEU A 468 -17.44 40.15 -51.78
C LEU A 468 -18.57 40.45 -50.75
N ASP A 469 -18.30 40.23 -49.47
CA ASP A 469 -19.29 40.17 -48.39
C ASP A 469 -19.83 41.58 -47.96
N PRO A 470 -20.86 41.66 -47.09
CA PRO A 470 -21.33 42.93 -46.52
C PRO A 470 -20.39 43.68 -45.55
N LEU A 471 -19.32 43.09 -45.02
CA LEU A 471 -18.29 43.76 -44.19
C LEU A 471 -17.15 44.35 -45.04
N ASP A 472 -16.76 43.65 -46.10
CA ASP A 472 -15.71 43.98 -47.09
C ASP A 472 -15.96 45.33 -47.79
N TRP A 473 -17.21 45.82 -47.79
CA TRP A 473 -17.66 46.85 -48.73
C TRP A 473 -18.02 48.25 -48.15
N PRO A 474 -17.07 49.21 -48.08
CA PRO A 474 -15.66 49.04 -47.78
C PRO A 474 -15.13 50.12 -46.80
N ASN A 475 -13.82 50.12 -46.56
CA ASN A 475 -13.12 51.30 -46.07
C ASN A 475 -11.97 51.64 -47.03
N PHE A 476 -11.75 52.94 -47.29
CA PHE A 476 -10.69 53.52 -48.14
C PHE A 476 -10.82 53.43 -49.67
N ALA A 477 -11.63 52.54 -50.27
CA ALA A 477 -11.85 52.48 -51.72
C ALA A 477 -13.34 52.27 -52.08
N ASP A 478 -14.16 53.30 -51.88
CA ASP A 478 -15.63 53.23 -51.90
C ASP A 478 -16.30 53.61 -53.23
N GLY A 479 -15.61 54.31 -54.13
CA GLY A 479 -16.17 54.86 -55.36
C GLY A 479 -16.75 56.27 -55.22
N ASP A 480 -16.64 56.92 -54.06
CA ASP A 480 -17.10 58.30 -53.81
C ASP A 480 -16.08 59.33 -54.34
N LEU A 481 -16.41 59.95 -55.46
CA LEU A 481 -15.53 60.80 -56.26
C LEU A 481 -16.12 62.19 -56.53
N ALA A 482 -17.38 62.41 -56.15
CA ALA A 482 -18.12 63.62 -56.41
C ALA A 482 -18.45 64.39 -55.11
N PRO A 483 -18.31 65.74 -55.11
CA PRO A 483 -17.77 66.60 -56.18
C PRO A 483 -16.23 66.66 -56.20
N LEU A 484 -15.62 66.36 -57.36
CA LEU A 484 -14.18 66.42 -57.66
C LEU A 484 -13.32 67.26 -56.68
N GLY A 485 -12.44 66.58 -55.94
CA GLY A 485 -11.65 67.11 -54.84
C GLY A 485 -12.27 66.93 -53.45
N PHE A 486 -13.52 66.43 -53.35
CA PHE A 486 -14.24 66.14 -52.12
C PHE A 486 -15.19 64.93 -52.33
N SER A 487 -15.24 64.02 -51.37
CA SER A 487 -16.29 62.99 -51.27
C SER A 487 -17.54 63.58 -50.58
N ASP A 488 -18.75 63.13 -50.91
CA ASP A 488 -20.00 63.60 -50.24
C ASP A 488 -20.83 62.52 -49.52
N GLY A 489 -20.41 61.26 -49.60
CA GLY A 489 -20.98 60.10 -48.94
C GLY A 489 -22.02 59.34 -49.76
N GLN A 490 -22.08 59.55 -51.08
CA GLN A 490 -23.10 58.96 -51.96
C GLN A 490 -22.51 58.51 -53.31
N ILE A 491 -22.22 57.22 -53.47
CA ILE A 491 -21.75 56.67 -54.74
C ILE A 491 -22.88 56.68 -55.78
N ASN A 492 -22.78 57.55 -56.78
CA ASN A 492 -23.85 57.82 -57.74
C ASN A 492 -23.33 58.12 -59.16
N ALA A 493 -24.25 58.49 -60.07
CA ALA A 493 -23.91 58.76 -61.47
C ALA A 493 -22.95 59.95 -61.68
N ALA A 494 -22.75 60.83 -60.68
CA ALA A 494 -21.75 61.89 -60.72
C ALA A 494 -20.31 61.34 -60.58
N ASP A 495 -20.13 60.33 -59.73
CA ASP A 495 -18.86 59.70 -59.39
C ASP A 495 -18.34 58.88 -60.57
N TYR A 496 -19.21 58.06 -61.14
CA TYR A 496 -18.94 57.35 -62.39
C TYR A 496 -18.57 58.31 -63.53
N LEU A 497 -19.17 59.51 -63.59
CA LEU A 497 -18.79 60.53 -64.57
C LEU A 497 -17.43 61.18 -64.28
N ILE A 498 -16.97 61.20 -63.02
CA ILE A 498 -15.64 61.68 -62.65
C ILE A 498 -14.58 60.61 -62.95
N ALA A 499 -14.79 59.37 -62.50
CA ALA A 499 -13.94 58.22 -62.84
C ALA A 499 -13.79 58.07 -64.36
N GLN A 500 -14.90 58.11 -65.11
CA GLN A 500 -14.88 57.98 -66.57
C GLN A 500 -14.00 59.04 -67.22
N ARG A 501 -14.02 60.27 -66.70
CA ARG A 501 -13.25 61.38 -67.23
C ARG A 501 -11.78 61.34 -66.81
N ILE A 502 -11.44 60.68 -65.70
CA ILE A 502 -10.06 60.37 -65.33
C ILE A 502 -9.52 59.24 -66.24
N ALA A 503 -10.25 58.14 -66.38
CA ALA A 503 -9.88 57.00 -67.23
C ALA A 503 -9.74 57.37 -68.73
N LEU A 504 -10.52 58.34 -69.21
CA LEU A 504 -10.40 58.91 -70.57
C LEU A 504 -9.29 59.98 -70.70
N GLY A 505 -8.63 60.37 -69.61
CA GLY A 505 -7.59 61.41 -69.58
C GLY A 505 -8.10 62.85 -69.75
N GLU A 506 -9.40 63.09 -69.57
CA GLU A 506 -10.00 64.45 -69.55
C GLU A 506 -9.76 65.17 -68.21
N LEU A 507 -9.54 64.42 -67.14
CA LEU A 507 -9.20 64.89 -65.80
C LEU A 507 -7.89 64.25 -65.35
N THR A 508 -7.19 64.92 -64.43
CA THR A 508 -6.08 64.34 -63.68
C THR A 508 -6.59 64.09 -62.27
N ALA A 509 -6.55 62.83 -61.81
CA ALA A 509 -6.88 62.49 -60.44
C ALA A 509 -5.97 63.21 -59.45
N THR A 510 -6.51 63.60 -58.30
CA THR A 510 -5.72 63.99 -57.13
C THR A 510 -5.46 62.75 -56.26
N SER A 511 -4.78 62.94 -55.13
CA SER A 511 -4.63 61.89 -54.11
C SER A 511 -5.95 61.41 -53.49
N LEU A 512 -7.05 62.16 -53.65
CA LEU A 512 -8.37 61.72 -53.19
C LEU A 512 -9.01 60.76 -54.19
N GLU A 513 -9.09 61.14 -55.47
CA GLU A 513 -9.71 60.26 -56.47
C GLU A 513 -8.89 58.98 -56.69
N LEU A 514 -7.56 59.02 -56.53
CA LEU A 514 -6.72 57.81 -56.53
C LEU A 514 -6.86 56.93 -55.27
N ALA A 515 -7.46 57.42 -54.19
CA ALA A 515 -7.80 56.58 -53.04
C ALA A 515 -9.19 55.96 -53.24
N HIS A 516 -10.18 56.80 -53.56
CA HIS A 516 -11.58 56.38 -53.60
C HIS A 516 -12.01 55.69 -54.91
N GLY A 517 -11.29 55.88 -56.02
CA GLY A 517 -11.73 55.43 -57.36
C GLY A 517 -10.80 54.46 -58.09
N ASP A 518 -9.70 54.06 -57.43
CA ASP A 518 -8.81 52.98 -57.85
C ASP A 518 -9.35 51.71 -57.17
N LEU A 519 -10.22 51.00 -57.88
CA LEU A 519 -11.03 49.89 -57.35
C LEU A 519 -10.51 48.52 -57.84
N TYR A 520 -9.59 48.51 -58.80
CA TYR A 520 -9.14 47.30 -59.47
C TYR A 520 -7.60 47.14 -59.49
N PRO A 521 -7.06 45.96 -59.10
CA PRO A 521 -7.75 44.82 -58.48
C PRO A 521 -8.43 45.14 -57.14
N VAL A 522 -9.56 44.48 -56.89
CA VAL A 522 -10.23 44.48 -55.56
C VAL A 522 -9.22 44.01 -54.50
N GLY A 523 -9.23 44.63 -53.32
CA GLY A 523 -8.24 44.43 -52.26
C GLY A 523 -6.81 44.93 -52.55
N SER A 524 -6.46 45.24 -53.80
CA SER A 524 -5.10 45.68 -54.18
C SER A 524 -5.08 46.71 -55.32
N PRO A 525 -5.56 47.96 -55.10
CA PRO A 525 -5.53 49.08 -56.05
C PRO A 525 -4.16 49.26 -56.77
N ASP A 526 -4.16 49.48 -58.09
CA ASP A 526 -2.96 49.39 -58.93
C ASP A 526 -2.20 50.73 -59.13
N GLY A 527 -2.78 51.84 -58.66
CA GLY A 527 -2.27 53.20 -58.78
C GLY A 527 -2.90 54.02 -59.91
N LYS A 528 -4.05 53.60 -60.47
CA LYS A 528 -4.74 54.22 -61.60
C LYS A 528 -6.26 54.07 -61.50
N ILE A 529 -6.97 54.97 -62.17
CA ILE A 529 -8.38 54.77 -62.53
C ILE A 529 -8.41 54.54 -64.05
N ASP A 530 -8.70 53.32 -64.49
CA ASP A 530 -8.86 52.96 -65.90
C ASP A 530 -10.22 52.32 -66.23
N ALA A 531 -10.30 51.51 -67.28
CA ALA A 531 -11.56 50.91 -67.71
C ALA A 531 -12.03 49.77 -66.80
N SER A 532 -11.12 49.24 -65.96
CA SER A 532 -11.37 48.14 -65.03
C SER A 532 -12.20 48.62 -63.84
N ASP A 533 -11.81 49.74 -63.24
CA ASP A 533 -12.47 50.43 -62.12
C ASP A 533 -13.88 50.88 -62.49
N LEU A 534 -14.08 51.32 -63.75
CA LEU A 534 -15.39 51.68 -64.26
C LEU A 534 -16.37 50.51 -64.30
N VAL A 535 -15.91 49.25 -64.42
CA VAL A 535 -16.82 48.10 -64.36
C VAL A 535 -17.34 47.91 -62.94
N LEU A 536 -16.46 47.98 -61.94
CA LEU A 536 -16.82 47.89 -60.52
C LEU A 536 -17.69 49.08 -60.08
N LEU A 537 -17.28 50.30 -60.41
CA LEU A 537 -18.03 51.50 -60.05
C LEU A 537 -19.42 51.53 -60.69
N LEU A 538 -19.61 50.94 -61.88
CA LEU A 538 -20.93 50.79 -62.50
C LEU A 538 -21.85 49.81 -61.77
N GLN A 539 -21.29 48.88 -60.98
CA GLN A 539 -22.05 47.99 -60.08
C GLN A 539 -22.44 48.71 -58.78
N LEU A 540 -21.69 49.75 -58.38
CA LEU A 540 -21.88 50.51 -57.15
C LEU A 540 -22.87 51.69 -57.25
N VAL A 541 -23.06 52.26 -58.45
CA VAL A 541 -24.01 53.37 -58.66
C VAL A 541 -25.46 52.91 -58.41
N GLN A 542 -26.11 53.50 -57.41
CA GLN A 542 -27.52 53.27 -57.05
C GLN A 542 -28.51 54.24 -57.74
#